data_AF-A0A3C1SGF0-F1
#
_entry.id   AF-A0A3C1SGF0-F1
#
_cell.length_a   1.000
_cell.length_b   1.000
_cell.length_c   1.000
_cell.angle_alpha   90.00
_cell.angle_beta   90.00
_cell.angle_gamma   90.00
#
_symmetry.space_group_name_H-M   'P 1'
#
loop_
_entity.id
_entity.type
_entity.pdbx_description
1 polymer ?
#
loop_
_entity_poly.entity_id
_entity_poly.type
_entity_poly.pdbx_seq_one_letter_code
_entity_poly.pdbx_strand_id
1 'polypeptide(L)'
;MKNAGEAAEGVIVGAAWNSASSSPLTRKFVADFTAKYNGPPDQFAAQAYAGVYIAYEAVKKAGSPDNRKAIRDAMAQIKNFDTVLGRFSFTAVRDAEHQPVVQQVKGGKFVVFGE
;
A
#
# COMPACT_ATOMS: atom_id res chain seq x y z
N MET A 1 -14.05 10.07 8.95
CA MET A 1 -14.87 11.29 8.70
C MET A 1 -16.30 11.14 9.16
N LYS A 2 -17.06 10.11 8.75
CA LYS A 2 -18.47 9.92 9.16
C LYS A 2 -18.75 10.13 10.67
N ASN A 3 -17.88 9.63 11.55
CA ASN A 3 -18.07 9.74 13.00
C ASN A 3 -17.43 10.99 13.63
N ALA A 4 -16.34 11.50 13.05
CA ALA A 4 -15.60 12.64 13.59
C ALA A 4 -16.13 13.99 13.09
N GLY A 5 -16.83 14.01 11.96
CA GLY A 5 -17.41 15.22 11.37
C GLY A 5 -16.38 16.32 11.14
N GLU A 6 -16.79 17.55 11.43
CA GLU A 6 -15.97 18.77 11.32
C GLU A 6 -14.75 18.77 12.25
N ALA A 7 -14.80 18.06 13.39
CA ALA A 7 -13.70 18.02 14.34
C ALA A 7 -12.44 17.32 13.78
N ALA A 8 -12.58 16.56 12.70
CA ALA A 8 -11.44 15.95 12.01
C ALA A 8 -10.81 16.86 10.96
N GLU A 9 -11.43 17.99 10.59
CA GLU A 9 -10.90 18.89 9.57
C GLU A 9 -9.51 19.40 9.98
N GLY A 10 -8.57 19.37 9.04
CA GLY A 10 -7.19 19.80 9.28
C GLY A 10 -6.29 18.78 9.97
N VAL A 11 -6.80 17.64 10.45
CA VAL A 11 -5.98 16.57 11.06
C VAL A 11 -4.93 16.08 10.07
N ILE A 12 -3.67 16.03 10.53
CA ILE A 12 -2.51 15.57 9.76
C ILE A 12 -2.09 14.19 10.28
N VAL A 13 -1.86 13.25 9.36
CA VAL A 13 -1.50 11.86 9.67
C VAL A 13 -0.38 11.41 8.75
N GLY A 14 0.64 10.76 9.32
CA GLY A 14 1.58 9.95 8.55
C GLY A 14 0.96 8.59 8.22
N ALA A 15 0.97 8.19 6.97
CA ALA A 15 0.36 6.97 6.48
C ALA A 15 1.27 6.23 5.49
N ALA A 16 1.03 4.93 5.34
CA ALA A 16 1.75 4.13 4.35
C ALA A 16 1.23 4.37 2.92
N TRP A 17 0.02 4.90 2.78
CA TRP A 17 -0.66 5.03 1.50
C TRP A 17 -1.80 6.04 1.57
N ASN A 18 -2.11 6.67 0.43
CA ASN A 18 -3.26 7.56 0.27
C ASN A 18 -3.96 7.26 -1.06
N SER A 19 -5.29 7.11 -1.02
CA SER A 19 -6.13 6.76 -2.17
C SER A 19 -6.15 7.82 -3.28
N ALA A 20 -5.78 9.06 -2.97
CA ALA A 20 -5.67 10.17 -3.93
C ALA A 20 -4.33 10.19 -4.68
N SER A 21 -3.42 9.24 -4.42
CA SER A 21 -2.15 9.14 -5.15
C SER A 21 -2.36 9.09 -6.68
N SER A 22 -1.53 9.84 -7.39
CA SER A 22 -1.47 9.85 -8.86
C SER A 22 -0.76 8.63 -9.46
N SER A 23 -0.37 7.64 -8.66
CA SER A 23 0.17 6.38 -9.16
C SER A 23 -0.86 5.60 -10.00
N PRO A 24 -0.51 5.13 -11.22
CA PRO A 24 -1.40 4.29 -12.03
C PRO A 24 -1.87 3.02 -11.31
N LEU A 25 -0.98 2.39 -10.52
CA LEU A 25 -1.32 1.18 -9.73
C LEU A 25 -2.35 1.50 -8.64
N THR A 26 -2.20 2.65 -7.97
CA THR A 26 -3.19 3.10 -6.98
C THR A 26 -4.52 3.39 -7.63
N ARG A 27 -4.56 4.16 -8.73
CA ARG A 27 -5.82 4.46 -9.43
C ARG A 27 -6.55 3.19 -9.87
N LYS A 28 -5.82 2.22 -10.44
CA LYS A 28 -6.39 0.94 -10.84
C LYS A 28 -6.93 0.16 -9.64
N PHE A 29 -6.15 0.05 -8.57
CA PHE A 29 -6.57 -0.63 -7.34
C PHE A 29 -7.84 0.00 -6.73
N VAL A 30 -7.90 1.33 -6.63
CA VAL A 30 -9.08 2.05 -6.12
C VAL A 30 -10.30 1.78 -6.99
N ALA A 31 -10.16 1.82 -8.31
CA ALA A 31 -11.26 1.55 -9.23
C ALA A 31 -11.77 0.10 -9.10
N ASP A 32 -10.87 -0.89 -9.16
CA ASP A 32 -11.21 -2.31 -9.07
C ASP A 32 -11.83 -2.66 -7.71
N PHE A 33 -11.27 -2.14 -6.62
CA PHE A 33 -11.78 -2.35 -5.27
C PHE A 33 -13.16 -1.73 -5.08
N THR A 34 -13.36 -0.49 -5.54
CA THR A 34 -14.64 0.20 -5.44
C THR A 34 -15.73 -0.52 -6.23
N ALA A 35 -15.42 -0.99 -7.45
CA ALA A 35 -16.35 -1.76 -8.26
C ALA A 35 -16.76 -3.09 -7.61
N LYS A 36 -15.84 -3.73 -6.86
CA LYS A 36 -16.10 -5.01 -6.21
C LYS A 36 -16.82 -4.90 -4.87
N TYR A 37 -16.50 -3.88 -4.08
CA TYR A 37 -16.93 -3.77 -2.68
C TYR A 37 -17.87 -2.58 -2.40
N ASN A 38 -18.27 -1.84 -3.44
CA ASN A 38 -19.16 -0.67 -3.35
C ASN A 38 -18.66 0.41 -2.37
N GLY A 39 -17.34 0.56 -2.26
CA GLY A 39 -16.70 1.56 -1.40
C GLY A 39 -15.20 1.65 -1.65
N PRO A 40 -14.56 2.80 -1.36
CA PRO A 40 -13.14 2.97 -1.57
C PRO A 40 -12.32 2.09 -0.60
N PRO A 41 -11.13 1.61 -1.02
CA PRO A 41 -10.23 0.93 -0.11
C PRO A 41 -9.61 1.90 0.90
N ASP A 42 -9.22 1.38 2.05
CA ASP A 42 -8.36 2.07 3.00
C ASP A 42 -6.88 1.63 2.84
N GLN A 43 -6.01 2.22 3.66
CA GLN A 43 -4.57 1.89 3.63
C GLN A 43 -4.29 0.42 3.99
N PHE A 44 -5.11 -0.22 4.84
CA PHE A 44 -4.88 -1.59 5.25
C PHE A 44 -5.23 -2.57 4.13
N ALA A 45 -6.30 -2.28 3.37
CA ALA A 45 -6.61 -3.00 2.14
C ALA A 45 -5.49 -2.87 1.10
N ALA A 46 -4.93 -1.66 0.94
CA ALA A 46 -3.78 -1.44 0.04
C ALA A 46 -2.53 -2.23 0.49
N GLN A 47 -2.22 -2.25 1.79
CA GLN A 47 -1.11 -3.01 2.36
C GLN A 47 -1.28 -4.52 2.16
N ALA A 48 -2.49 -5.05 2.43
CA ALA A 48 -2.79 -6.45 2.21
C ALA A 48 -2.67 -6.84 0.72
N TYR A 49 -3.18 -5.98 -0.18
CA TYR A 49 -3.05 -6.16 -1.62
C TYR A 49 -1.58 -6.21 -2.04
N ALA A 50 -0.76 -5.23 -1.63
CA ALA A 50 0.67 -5.23 -1.89
C ALA A 50 1.36 -6.49 -1.33
N GLY A 51 1.03 -6.89 -0.10
CA GLY A 51 1.59 -8.07 0.56
C GLY A 51 1.40 -9.36 -0.23
N VAL A 52 0.22 -9.55 -0.84
CA VAL A 52 -0.04 -10.73 -1.70
C VAL A 52 0.86 -10.71 -2.93
N TYR A 53 1.02 -9.57 -3.60
CA TYR A 53 1.91 -9.47 -4.78
C TYR A 53 3.38 -9.65 -4.42
N ILE A 54 3.81 -9.18 -3.25
CA ILE A 54 5.17 -9.40 -2.73
C ILE A 54 5.40 -10.89 -2.46
N ALA A 55 4.44 -11.57 -1.81
CA ALA A 55 4.53 -13.00 -1.57
C ALA A 55 4.54 -13.81 -2.88
N TYR A 56 3.69 -13.42 -3.84
CA TYR A 56 3.67 -14.01 -5.18
C TYR A 56 5.01 -13.86 -5.89
N GLU A 57 5.62 -12.68 -5.88
CA GLU A 57 6.93 -12.45 -6.49
C GLU A 57 8.02 -13.30 -5.81
N ALA A 58 7.98 -13.45 -4.49
CA ALA A 58 8.91 -14.33 -3.78
C ALA A 58 8.77 -15.80 -4.21
N VAL A 59 7.54 -16.31 -4.31
CA VAL A 59 7.26 -17.68 -4.78
C VAL A 59 7.73 -17.87 -6.23
N LYS A 60 7.45 -16.89 -7.09
CA LYS A 60 7.89 -16.90 -8.49
C LYS A 60 9.42 -16.95 -8.59
N LYS A 61 10.14 -16.12 -7.83
CA LYS A 61 11.61 -16.11 -7.80
C LYS A 61 12.21 -17.39 -7.20
N ALA A 62 11.53 -18.02 -6.26
CA ALA A 62 11.95 -19.29 -5.68
C ALA A 62 11.80 -20.48 -6.65
N GLY A 63 10.97 -20.35 -7.69
CA GLY A 63 10.74 -21.39 -8.69
C GLY A 63 9.91 -22.59 -8.21
N SER A 64 9.46 -22.58 -6.94
CA SER A 64 8.64 -23.64 -6.36
C SER A 64 7.80 -23.08 -5.20
N PRO A 65 6.50 -23.43 -5.12
CA PRO A 65 5.64 -23.05 -3.99
C PRO A 65 5.92 -23.90 -2.73
N ASP A 66 6.56 -25.05 -2.87
CA ASP A 66 6.74 -26.00 -1.76
C ASP A 66 8.09 -25.86 -1.06
N ASN A 67 9.02 -25.08 -1.63
CA ASN A 67 10.33 -24.82 -1.03
C ASN A 67 10.31 -23.57 -0.14
N ARG A 68 9.84 -23.74 1.11
CA ARG A 68 9.75 -22.66 2.10
C ARG A 68 11.06 -21.89 2.29
N LYS A 69 12.21 -22.58 2.29
CA LYS A 69 13.53 -21.92 2.44
C LYS A 69 13.83 -21.03 1.24
N ALA A 70 13.63 -21.53 0.02
CA ALA A 70 13.85 -20.74 -1.18
C ALA A 70 12.91 -19.52 -1.26
N ILE A 71 11.64 -19.67 -0.85
CA ILE A 71 10.68 -18.55 -0.79
C ILE A 71 11.15 -17.46 0.18
N ARG A 72 11.55 -17.86 1.40
CA ARG A 72 12.10 -16.93 2.40
C ARG A 72 13.32 -16.18 1.85
N ASP A 73 14.24 -16.92 1.22
CA ASP A 73 15.48 -16.37 0.68
C ASP A 73 15.18 -15.40 -0.48
N ALA A 74 14.27 -15.77 -1.38
CA ALA A 74 13.81 -14.95 -2.49
C ALA A 74 13.08 -13.67 -2.02
N MET A 75 12.22 -13.77 -1.00
CA MET A 75 11.53 -12.62 -0.40
C MET A 75 12.53 -11.58 0.13
N ALA A 76 13.59 -12.02 0.80
CA ALA A 76 14.64 -11.13 1.30
C ALA A 76 15.45 -10.45 0.19
N GLN A 77 15.37 -10.94 -1.05
CA GLN A 77 16.00 -10.33 -2.23
C GLN A 77 15.05 -9.42 -3.02
N ILE A 78 13.82 -9.21 -2.56
CA ILE A 78 12.91 -8.26 -3.19
C ILE A 78 13.41 -6.84 -2.94
N LYS A 79 13.72 -6.16 -4.04
CA LYS A 79 14.11 -4.75 -4.08
C LYS A 79 13.42 -4.09 -5.25
N ASN A 80 13.06 -2.83 -5.08
CA ASN A 80 12.57 -1.99 -6.17
C ASN A 80 11.34 -2.57 -6.90
N PHE A 81 10.48 -3.30 -6.17
CA PHE A 81 9.30 -3.94 -6.72
C PHE A 81 8.12 -2.97 -6.72
N ASP A 82 7.44 -2.80 -7.85
CA ASP A 82 6.33 -1.87 -7.95
C ASP A 82 5.08 -2.45 -7.30
N THR A 83 4.54 -1.72 -6.32
CA THR A 83 3.31 -2.08 -5.59
C THR A 83 2.33 -0.91 -5.59
N VAL A 84 1.13 -1.14 -5.08
CA VAL A 84 0.16 -0.04 -4.84
C VAL A 84 0.66 0.97 -3.80
N LEU A 85 1.61 0.59 -2.94
CA LEU A 85 2.29 1.48 -1.99
C LEU A 85 3.43 2.29 -2.63
N GLY A 86 3.68 2.10 -3.93
CA GLY A 86 4.85 2.61 -4.63
C GLY A 86 5.96 1.56 -4.73
N ARG A 87 7.17 2.04 -5.01
CA ARG A 87 8.36 1.21 -5.18
C ARG A 87 8.81 0.66 -3.82
N PHE A 88 8.74 -0.65 -3.68
CA PHE A 88 8.89 -1.38 -2.42
C PHE A 88 10.20 -2.17 -2.38
N SER A 89 10.85 -2.17 -1.22
CA SER A 89 11.99 -3.02 -0.88
C SER A 89 11.86 -3.52 0.56
N PHE A 90 12.66 -4.51 0.93
CA PHE A 90 12.94 -4.81 2.33
C PHE A 90 14.27 -4.23 2.77
N THR A 91 14.32 -3.68 3.98
CA THR A 91 15.59 -3.26 4.61
C THR A 91 16.46 -4.48 4.97
N ALA A 92 17.71 -4.25 5.36
CA ALA A 92 18.61 -5.33 5.80
C ALA A 92 18.06 -6.11 7.02
N VAL A 93 17.23 -5.47 7.86
CA VAL A 93 16.57 -6.09 9.01
C VAL A 93 15.16 -6.61 8.70
N ARG A 94 14.76 -6.59 7.42
CA ARG A 94 13.49 -7.10 6.87
C ARG A 94 12.25 -6.27 7.17
N ASP A 95 12.43 -4.98 7.46
CA ASP A 95 11.31 -4.04 7.49
C ASP A 95 10.90 -3.63 6.08
N ALA A 96 9.63 -3.30 5.91
CA ALA A 96 9.11 -2.71 4.68
C ALA A 96 9.72 -1.32 4.45
N GLU A 97 10.26 -1.09 3.25
CA GLU A 97 10.77 0.20 2.81
C GLU A 97 10.02 0.64 1.56
N HIS A 98 9.30 1.75 1.68
CA HIS A 98 8.67 2.46 0.57
C HIS A 98 8.46 3.92 0.99
N GLN A 99 8.10 4.79 0.04
CA GLN A 99 7.83 6.20 0.35
C GLN A 99 6.57 6.31 1.22
N PRO A 100 6.64 6.94 2.41
CA PRO A 100 5.46 7.24 3.20
C PRO A 100 4.68 8.41 2.59
N VAL A 101 3.45 8.60 3.04
CA VAL A 101 2.61 9.75 2.68
C VAL A 101 2.22 10.49 3.94
N VAL A 102 2.40 11.81 3.94
CA VAL A 102 1.72 12.68 4.91
C VAL A 102 0.41 13.12 4.28
N GLN A 103 -0.67 13.00 5.03
CA GLN A 103 -2.01 13.32 4.55
C GLN A 103 -2.75 14.22 5.52
N GLN A 104 -3.67 15.01 5.00
CA GLN A 104 -4.53 15.90 5.77
C GLN A 104 -5.98 15.65 5.44
N VAL A 105 -6.85 15.81 6.44
CA VAL A 105 -8.28 15.91 6.19
C VAL A 105 -8.60 17.30 5.64
N LYS A 106 -9.05 17.35 4.37
CA LYS A 106 -9.66 18.53 3.74
C LYS A 106 -11.04 18.18 3.19
N GLY A 107 -12.06 18.95 3.56
CA GLY A 107 -13.42 18.82 3.02
C GLY A 107 -14.00 17.42 3.18
N GLY A 108 -13.83 16.80 4.36
CA GLY A 108 -14.42 15.47 4.58
C GLY A 108 -13.58 14.29 4.10
N LYS A 109 -12.38 14.50 3.56
CA LYS A 109 -11.57 13.45 2.90
C LYS A 109 -10.09 13.60 3.20
N PHE A 110 -9.35 12.48 3.20
CA PHE A 110 -7.90 12.54 3.21
C PHE A 110 -7.37 12.95 1.83
N VAL A 111 -6.49 13.94 1.82
CA VAL A 111 -5.71 14.38 0.66
C VAL A 111 -4.22 14.34 1.02
N VAL A 112 -3.34 14.29 0.02
CA VAL A 112 -1.89 14.40 0.25
C VAL A 112 -1.58 15.77 0.85
N PHE A 113 -0.76 15.81 1.89
CA PHE A 113 -0.40 17.05 2.58
C PHE A 113 0.56 17.88 1.73
N GLY A 114 0.32 19.20 1.65
CA GLY A 114 1.11 20.12 0.83
C GLY A 114 0.66 20.21 -0.63
N GLU A 115 -0.30 19.38 -1.05
CA GLU A 115 -1.08 19.54 -2.29
C GLU A 115 -2.40 20.31 -2.06
#